data_AF-A0A7G2FCT4-F1
#
_entry.id   AF-A0A7G2FCT4-F1
#
_cell.length_a   1.000
_cell.length_b   1.000
_cell.length_c   1.000
_cell.angle_alpha   90.00
_cell.angle_beta   90.00
_cell.angle_gamma   90.00
#
_symmetry.space_group_name_H-M   'P 1'
#
loop_
_entity.id
_entity.type
_entity.pdbx_description
1 polymer ?
#
loop_
_entity_poly.entity_id
_entity_poly.type
_entity_poly.pdbx_seq_one_letter_code
_entity_poly.pdbx_strand_id
1 'polypeptide(L)' 'MVDDTSPFLEVFCEVSGKDYRFTTGTKAQFAVSVINRKLGSLKPRVIYIEAAKEVEDSC' A
#
# COMPACT_ATOMS: atom_id res chain seq x y z
N MET A 1 -19.82 2.28 19.17
CA MET A 1 -19.16 1.47 18.14
C MET A 1 -17.73 1.99 18.09
N VAL A 2 -16.73 1.15 18.40
CA VAL A 2 -15.33 1.56 18.30
C VAL A 2 -15.02 1.59 16.81
N ASP A 3 -15.08 2.78 16.24
CA ASP A 3 -14.64 3.04 14.88
C ASP A 3 -13.10 3.02 14.93
N ASP A 4 -12.50 1.93 14.46
CA ASP A 4 -11.05 1.74 14.39
C ASP A 4 -10.47 2.61 13.26
N THR A 5 -10.64 3.92 13.38
CA THR A 5 -10.34 4.90 12.33
C THR A 5 -8.94 5.45 12.52
N SER A 6 -7.97 4.59 12.19
CA SER A 6 -6.58 5.00 12.01
C SER A 6 -6.35 5.31 10.53
N PRO A 7 -5.81 6.49 10.16
CA PRO A 7 -5.63 6.87 8.77
C PRO A 7 -4.64 5.93 8.06
N PHE A 8 -5.03 5.45 6.88
CA PHE A 8 -4.22 4.52 6.09
C PHE A 8 -4.08 4.97 4.63
N LEU A 9 -2.96 4.58 4.03
CA LEU A 9 -2.65 4.72 2.62
C LEU A 9 -2.95 3.40 1.92
N GLU A 10 -3.86 3.43 0.94
CA GLU A 10 -4.13 2.28 0.09
C GLU A 10 -3.31 2.36 -1.20
N VAL A 11 -2.65 1.26 -1.55
CA VAL A 11 -1.73 1.15 -2.70
C VAL A 11 -2.13 -0.06 -3.52
N PHE A 12 -2.47 0.16 -4.79
CA PHE A 12 -2.69 -0.93 -5.73
C PHE A 12 -1.39 -1.34 -6.40
N CYS A 13 -1.14 -2.65 -6.48
CA CYS A 13 0.01 -3.20 -7.18
C CYS A 13 -0.45 -4.03 -8.38
N GLU A 14 -0.31 -3.47 -9.58
CA GLU A 14 -0.67 -4.11 -10.86
C GLU A 14 -0.02 -5.48 -11.06
N VAL A 15 1.27 -5.62 -10.71
CA VAL A 15 2.02 -6.89 -10.87
C VAL A 15 1.44 -8.00 -9.98
N SER A 16 0.94 -7.64 -8.80
CA SER A 16 0.33 -8.60 -7.89
C SER A 16 -1.18 -8.75 -8.11
N GLY A 17 -1.84 -7.75 -8.70
CA GLY A 17 -3.29 -7.61 -8.75
C GLY A 17 -3.93 -7.46 -7.38
N LYS A 18 -3.23 -6.86 -6.41
CA LYS A 18 -3.67 -6.75 -5.01
C LYS A 18 -3.53 -5.32 -4.49
N ASP A 19 -4.44 -4.98 -3.59
CA ASP A 19 -4.39 -3.78 -2.76
C ASP A 19 -3.62 -4.03 -1.47
N TYR A 20 -2.81 -3.05 -1.08
CA TYR A 20 -2.04 -3.04 0.16
C TYR A 20 -2.40 -1.80 0.97
N ARG A 21 -2.63 -2.00 2.27
CA ARG A 21 -2.86 -0.90 3.21
C ARG A 21 -1.63 -0.67 4.06
N PHE A 22 -1.20 0.58 4.13
CA PHE A 22 -0.09 1.04 4.94
C PHE A 22 -0.58 2.14 5.88
N THR A 23 0.13 2.37 6.98
CA THR A 23 -0.13 3.53 7.82
C THR A 23 0.19 4.80 7.03
N THR A 24 -0.59 5.86 7.23
CA THR A 24 -0.26 7.18 6.69
C THR A 24 1.14 7.62 7.13
N GLY A 25 1.87 8.30 6.25
CA GLY A 25 3.28 8.66 6.45
C GLY A 25 4.30 7.56 6.11
N THR A 26 3.85 6.37 5.69
CA THR A 26 4.75 5.34 5.16
C THR A 26 5.44 5.84 3.88
N LYS A 27 6.78 5.79 3.86
CA LYS A 27 7.55 6.19 2.68
C LYS A 27 7.32 5.23 1.52
N ALA A 28 7.15 5.75 0.31
CA ALA A 28 6.97 4.95 -0.91
C ALA A 28 8.03 3.85 -1.07
N GLN A 29 9.31 4.17 -0.85
CA GLN A 29 10.39 3.18 -0.91
C GLN A 29 10.22 1.98 0.05
N PHE A 30 9.62 2.21 1.22
CA PHE A 30 9.37 1.16 2.20
C PHE A 30 8.21 0.28 1.75
N ALA A 31 7.11 0.89 1.28
CA ALA A 31 5.98 0.17 0.72
C ALA A 31 6.39 -0.71 -0.47
N VAL A 32 7.19 -0.18 -1.41
CA VAL A 32 7.77 -0.95 -2.54
C VAL A 32 8.59 -2.14 -2.05
N SER A 33 9.41 -1.98 -1.00
CA SER A 33 10.22 -3.06 -0.44
C SER A 33 9.36 -4.18 0.16
N VAL A 34 8.30 -3.83 0.90
CA VAL A 34 7.36 -4.80 1.49
C VAL A 34 6.60 -5.55 0.40
N ILE A 35 6.11 -4.85 -0.62
CA ILE A 35 5.40 -5.44 -1.76
C ILE A 35 6.32 -6.40 -2.52
N ASN A 36 7.56 -5.97 -2.81
CA ASN A 36 8.54 -6.81 -3.49
C ASN A 36 8.89 -8.09 -2.69
N ARG A 37 8.98 -8.00 -1.36
CA ARG A 37 9.16 -9.19 -0.52
C ARG A 37 7.97 -10.15 -0.59
N LYS A 38 6.75 -9.63 -0.73
CA LYS A 38 5.51 -10.44 -0.83
C LYS A 38 5.28 -11.04 -2.22
N LEU A 39 5.81 -10.43 -3.27
CA LEU A 39 5.69 -10.89 -4.65
C LEU A 39 6.46 -12.19 -4.94
N GLY A 40 7.49 -12.50 -4.15
CA GLY A 40 8.34 -13.68 -4.33
C GLY A 40 9.25 -13.58 -5.56
N SER A 41 10.12 -14.57 -5.74
CA SER A 41 11.16 -14.58 -6.79
C SER A 41 10.63 -14.78 -8.21
N LEU A 42 9.39 -15.24 -8.38
CA LEU A 42 8.79 -15.56 -9.68
C LEU A 42 8.11 -14.35 -10.35
N LYS A 43 7.87 -13.27 -9.61
CA LYS A 43 7.21 -12.08 -10.15
C LYS A 43 8.21 -10.96 -10.40
N PRO A 44 8.02 -10.17 -11.48
CA PRO A 44 8.87 -9.01 -11.74
C PRO A 44 8.80 -8.03 -10.56
N ARG A 45 9.94 -7.40 -10.25
CA ARG A 45 9.98 -6.42 -9.16
C ARG A 45 9.14 -5.20 -9.51
N VAL A 46 8.38 -4.74 -8.54
CA VAL A 46 7.67 -3.48 -8.57
C VAL A 46 8.70 -2.35 -8.46
N ILE A 47 8.71 -1.48 -9.47
CA ILE A 47 9.54 -0.28 -9.54
C ILE A 47 8.72 1.00 -9.31
N TYR A 48 7.39 0.91 -9.42
CA TYR A 48 6.45 2.01 -9.28
C TYR A 48 5.23 1.53 -8.51
N ILE A 49 4.76 2.33 -7.55
CA ILE A 49 3.50 2.13 -6.85
C ILE A 49 2.73 3.44 -6.86
N GLU A 50 1.43 3.35 -7.12
CA GLU A 50 0.53 4.49 -7.08
C GLU A 50 -0.33 4.41 -5.83
N ALA A 51 -0.43 5.52 -5.11
CA ALA A 51 -1.40 5.67 -4.03
C ALA A 51 -2.79 5.71 -4.66
N ALA A 52 -3.62 4.70 -4.36
CA ALA A 52 -4.97 4.62 -4.91
C ALA A 52 -5.86 5.72 -4.33
N LYS A 53 -5.70 6.02 -3.04
CA LYS A 53 -6.39 7.10 -2.34
C LYS A 53 -5.72 7.36 -0.99
N GLU A 54 -5.41 8.61 -0.67
CA GLU A 54 -5.25 9.03 0.73
C GLU A 54 -6.67 9.24 1.26
N VAL A 55 -7.13 8.30 2.09
CA VAL A 55 -8.45 8.43 2.71
C VAL A 55 -8.26 9.22 3.99
N GLU A 56 -8.70 10.48 3.96
CA GLU A 56 -9.03 11.25 5.15
C GLU A 56 -10.55 11.12 5.34
N ASP A 57 -10.98 10.36 6.35
CA ASP A 57 -12.37 10.41 6.80
C ASP A 57 -12.56 11.77 7.49
N SER A 58 -13.12 12.70 6.73
CA SER A 58 -13.55 14.01 7.21
C SER A 58 -14.64 13.86 8.28
N CYS A 59 -14.45 14.55 9.41
CA CYS A 59 -15.41 14.67 10.52
C CYS A 59 -16.85 15.01 10.10
#